data_AF-A0AB36YKZ4-F1
#
_entry.id   AF-A0AB36YKZ4-F1
#
_cell.length_a   1.000
_cell.length_b   1.000
_cell.length_c   1.000
_cell.angle_alpha   90.00
_cell.angle_beta   90.00
_cell.angle_gamma   90.00
#
_symmetry.space_group_name_H-M   'P 1'
#
loop_
_entity.id
_entity.type
_entity.pdbx_description
1 polymer ?
#
loop_
_entity_poly.entity_id
_entity_poly.type
_entity_poly.pdbx_seq_one_letter_code
_entity_poly.pdbx_strand_id
1 'polypeptide(L)'
;MFSKSMLLLALPAAMALLAGAVLPFQAAGNAAVGRALGHWLWGAFTSLTVSMLVVIAALLIIRVPAPDMGKALQGPWWLWIGGVLGALYVAGAAALTPKLGAAGFLVLVVAGQIITAVLADHYGAMGLGGKPLSLARLAGVVLILCGVLLVQGPWATASAAHSTAAVKGQEN
;
A
#
# COMPACT_ATOMS: atom_id res chain seq x y z
N MET A 1 30.15 18.13 0.17
CA MET A 1 29.71 18.22 -1.23
C MET A 1 29.09 16.89 -1.63
N PHE A 2 27.76 16.79 -1.69
CA PHE A 2 27.11 15.54 -2.13
C PHE A 2 27.32 15.39 -3.64
N SER A 3 27.83 14.23 -4.07
CA SER A 3 27.99 13.90 -5.50
C SER A 3 26.61 13.88 -6.17
N LYS A 4 26.52 14.38 -7.41
CA LYS A 4 25.28 14.37 -8.21
C LYS A 4 24.60 12.99 -8.22
N SER A 5 25.38 11.91 -8.23
CA SER A 5 24.87 10.52 -8.19
C SER A 5 24.13 10.19 -6.89
N MET A 6 24.54 10.78 -5.77
CA MET A 6 23.90 10.58 -4.47
C MET A 6 22.58 11.36 -4.37
N LEU A 7 22.53 12.56 -4.94
CA LEU A 7 21.28 13.33 -5.10
C LEU A 7 20.28 12.62 -6.01
N LEU A 8 20.75 12.01 -7.10
CA LEU A 8 19.90 11.26 -8.04
C LEU A 8 19.27 10.00 -7.42
N LEU A 9 19.89 9.41 -6.39
CA LEU A 9 19.32 8.26 -5.67
C LEU A 9 18.48 8.69 -4.45
N ALA A 10 18.91 9.73 -3.75
CA ALA A 10 18.23 10.19 -2.54
C ALA A 10 16.86 10.80 -2.83
N LEU A 11 16.71 11.54 -3.94
CA LEU A 11 15.46 12.22 -4.25
C LEU A 11 14.30 11.22 -4.56
N PRO A 12 14.46 10.23 -5.45
CA PRO A 12 13.41 9.21 -5.67
C PRO A 12 13.10 8.40 -4.41
N ALA A 13 14.12 8.08 -3.60
CA ALA A 13 13.93 7.37 -2.34
C ALA A 13 13.08 8.20 -1.35
N ALA A 14 13.37 9.49 -1.22
CA ALA A 14 12.57 10.40 -0.39
C ALA A 14 11.13 10.50 -0.89
N MET A 15 10.91 10.60 -2.21
CA MET A 15 9.57 10.62 -2.79
C MET A 15 8.79 9.32 -2.51
N ALA A 16 9.45 8.17 -2.64
CA ALA A 16 8.83 6.88 -2.34
C ALA A 16 8.46 6.75 -0.84
N LEU A 17 9.33 7.21 0.05
CA LEU A 17 9.05 7.25 1.49
C LEU A 17 7.85 8.16 1.82
N LEU A 18 7.81 9.36 1.22
CA LEU A 18 6.69 10.28 1.39
C LEU A 18 5.38 9.70 0.86
N ALA A 19 5.42 9.05 -0.30
CA ALA A 19 4.25 8.37 -0.85
C ALA A 19 3.73 7.26 0.09
N GLY A 20 4.66 6.47 0.67
CA GLY A 20 4.32 5.45 1.65
C GLY A 20 3.75 6.02 2.95
N ALA A 21 4.26 7.17 3.41
CA ALA A 21 3.81 7.82 4.64
C ALA A 21 2.34 8.29 4.61
N VAL A 22 1.76 8.45 3.42
CA VAL A 22 0.35 8.82 3.24
C VAL A 22 -0.59 7.61 3.42
N LEU A 23 -0.11 6.38 3.18
CA LEU A 23 -0.94 5.17 3.20
C LEU A 23 -1.63 4.87 4.54
N PRO A 24 -1.01 5.08 5.73
CA PRO A 24 -1.70 4.90 7.01
C PRO A 24 -2.93 5.80 7.15
N PHE A 25 -2.81 7.07 6.72
CA PHE A 25 -3.92 8.03 6.76
C PHE A 25 -5.02 7.66 5.79
N GLN A 26 -4.66 7.20 4.58
CA GLN A 26 -5.63 6.68 3.62
C GLN A 26 -6.38 5.47 4.19
N ALA A 27 -5.67 4.51 4.77
CA ALA A 27 -6.27 3.31 5.34
C ALA A 27 -7.23 3.65 6.49
N ALA A 28 -6.83 4.55 7.39
CA ALA A 28 -7.69 5.04 8.47
C ALA A 28 -8.93 5.79 7.94
N GLY A 29 -8.76 6.64 6.93
CA GLY A 29 -9.87 7.37 6.29
C GLY A 29 -10.86 6.44 5.61
N ASN A 30 -10.39 5.48 4.82
CA ASN A 30 -11.24 4.48 4.16
C ASN A 30 -12.04 3.67 5.19
N ALA A 31 -11.39 3.27 6.28
CA ALA A 31 -12.05 2.55 7.37
C ALA A 31 -13.10 3.42 8.09
N ALA A 32 -12.84 4.72 8.28
CA ALA A 32 -13.78 5.64 8.90
C ALA A 32 -15.03 5.85 8.04
N VAL A 33 -14.86 6.08 6.74
CA VAL A 33 -15.97 6.19 5.79
C VAL A 33 -16.78 4.89 5.73
N GLY A 34 -16.11 3.73 5.70
CA GLY A 34 -16.77 2.43 5.71
C GLY A 34 -17.64 2.21 6.96
N ARG A 35 -17.20 2.68 8.14
CA ARG A 35 -18.01 2.65 9.36
C ARG A 35 -19.18 3.64 9.30
N ALA A 36 -18.93 4.87 8.85
CA ALA A 36 -19.96 5.91 8.75
C ALA A 36 -21.10 5.52 7.78
N LEU A 37 -20.78 4.80 6.71
CA LEU A 37 -21.73 4.36 5.68
C LEU A 37 -22.20 2.91 5.87
N GLY A 38 -21.80 2.24 6.96
CA GLY A 38 -22.30 0.92 7.35
C GLY A 38 -21.72 -0.30 6.61
N HIS A 39 -20.80 -0.12 5.66
CA HIS A 39 -20.11 -1.23 5.00
C HIS A 39 -18.72 -0.82 4.49
N TRP A 40 -17.72 -1.70 4.64
CA TRP A 40 -16.31 -1.42 4.25
C TRP A 40 -16.15 -1.15 2.74
N LEU A 41 -17.00 -1.72 1.88
CA LEU A 41 -17.00 -1.41 0.45
C LEU A 41 -17.34 0.06 0.16
N TRP A 42 -18.13 0.73 1.01
CA TRP A 42 -18.39 2.17 0.84
C TRP A 42 -17.12 2.99 1.06
N GLY A 43 -16.29 2.59 2.03
CA GLY A 43 -14.97 3.20 2.23
C GLY A 43 -14.09 3.10 0.98
N ALA A 44 -14.09 1.92 0.34
CA ALA A 44 -13.35 1.71 -0.90
C ALA A 44 -13.92 2.53 -2.07
N PHE A 45 -15.23 2.45 -2.27
CA PHE A 45 -15.92 3.15 -3.35
C PHE A 45 -15.68 4.66 -3.28
N THR A 46 -15.94 5.28 -2.12
CA THR A 46 -15.73 6.73 -1.94
C THR A 46 -14.28 7.13 -2.17
N SER A 47 -13.32 6.35 -1.67
CA SER A 47 -11.89 6.61 -1.86
C SER A 47 -11.50 6.59 -3.33
N LEU A 48 -11.97 5.58 -4.09
CA LEU A 48 -11.70 5.45 -5.52
C LEU A 48 -12.39 6.55 -6.32
N THR A 49 -13.62 6.93 -5.97
CA THR A 49 -14.35 8.03 -6.62
C THR A 49 -13.63 9.37 -6.42
N VAL A 50 -13.27 9.71 -5.17
CA VAL A 50 -12.54 10.95 -4.88
C VAL A 50 -11.19 10.95 -5.60
N SER A 51 -10.46 9.85 -5.57
CA SER A 51 -9.17 9.71 -6.28
C SER A 51 -9.32 9.93 -7.79
N MET A 52 -10.35 9.34 -8.40
CA MET A 52 -10.66 9.52 -9.82
C MET A 52 -10.95 11.00 -10.14
N LEU A 53 -11.77 11.68 -9.33
CA LEU A 53 -12.08 13.09 -9.53
C LEU A 53 -10.84 13.99 -9.42
N VAL A 54 -9.97 13.73 -8.44
CA VAL A 54 -8.70 14.47 -8.28
C VAL A 54 -7.80 14.28 -9.50
N VAL A 55 -7.66 13.05 -10.01
CA VAL A 55 -6.86 12.79 -11.21
C VAL A 55 -7.46 13.46 -12.45
N ILE A 56 -8.78 13.39 -12.65
CA ILE A 56 -9.47 14.08 -13.75
C ILE A 56 -9.20 15.59 -13.68
N ALA A 57 -9.36 16.20 -12.51
CA ALA A 57 -9.09 17.62 -12.32
C ALA A 57 -7.64 17.97 -12.66
N ALA A 58 -6.66 17.16 -12.22
CA ALA A 58 -5.26 17.37 -12.54
C ALA A 58 -4.98 17.27 -14.05
N LEU A 59 -5.55 16.29 -14.74
CA LEU A 59 -5.43 16.13 -16.19
C LEU A 59 -5.95 17.37 -16.94
N LEU A 60 -7.08 17.94 -16.48
CA LEU A 60 -7.68 19.14 -17.07
C LEU A 60 -6.85 20.40 -16.79
N ILE A 61 -6.36 20.59 -15.55
CA ILE A 61 -5.55 21.75 -15.15
C ILE A 61 -4.22 21.77 -15.91
N ILE A 62 -3.55 20.61 -16.01
CA ILE A 62 -2.25 20.46 -16.70
C ILE A 62 -2.45 20.39 -18.23
N ARG A 63 -3.68 20.21 -18.70
CA ARG A 63 -4.05 20.07 -20.12
C ARG A 63 -3.34 18.91 -20.79
N VAL A 64 -3.33 17.76 -20.14
CA VAL A 64 -2.75 16.53 -20.69
C VAL A 64 -3.54 16.14 -21.95
N PRO A 65 -2.88 15.87 -23.10
CA PRO A 65 -3.56 15.46 -24.33
C PRO A 65 -4.43 14.22 -24.13
N ALA A 66 -5.47 14.10 -24.95
CA ALA A 66 -6.36 12.94 -24.92
C ALA A 66 -5.58 11.64 -25.15
N PRO A 67 -5.87 10.56 -24.40
CA PRO A 67 -5.17 9.30 -24.53
C PRO A 67 -5.53 8.60 -25.85
N ASP A 68 -4.56 7.89 -26.43
CA ASP A 68 -4.78 6.99 -27.56
C ASP A 68 -5.37 5.66 -27.08
N MET A 69 -6.70 5.62 -26.96
CA MET A 69 -7.43 4.45 -26.49
C MET A 69 -7.30 3.25 -27.45
N GLY A 70 -7.08 3.50 -28.75
CA GLY A 70 -6.89 2.46 -29.75
C GLY A 70 -5.64 1.62 -29.46
N LYS A 71 -4.53 2.27 -29.15
CA LYS A 71 -3.30 1.59 -28.73
C LYS A 71 -3.44 0.86 -27.40
N ALA A 72 -4.16 1.46 -26.44
CA ALA A 72 -4.36 0.84 -25.12
C ALA A 72 -5.16 -0.47 -25.21
N LEU A 73 -6.21 -0.50 -26.04
CA LEU A 73 -7.06 -1.68 -26.23
C LEU A 73 -6.38 -2.81 -27.01
N GLN A 74 -5.45 -2.48 -27.90
CA GLN A 74 -4.61 -3.46 -28.60
C GLN A 74 -3.43 -3.95 -27.76
N GLY A 75 -3.14 -3.24 -26.66
CA GLY A 75 -2.12 -3.62 -25.71
C GLY A 75 -2.46 -4.88 -24.93
N PRO A 76 -1.51 -5.41 -24.16
CA PRO A 76 -1.72 -6.64 -23.41
C PRO A 76 -2.75 -6.46 -22.29
N TRP A 77 -3.48 -7.54 -21.99
CA TRP A 77 -4.58 -7.52 -21.01
C TRP A 77 -4.18 -7.05 -19.61
N TRP A 78 -2.91 -7.24 -19.22
CA TRP A 78 -2.42 -6.83 -17.90
C TRP A 78 -2.38 -5.31 -17.69
N LEU A 79 -2.50 -4.50 -18.75
CA LEU A 79 -2.63 -3.04 -18.64
C LEU A 79 -3.83 -2.60 -17.79
N TRP A 80 -4.89 -3.41 -17.76
CA TRP A 80 -6.17 -3.05 -17.13
C TRP A 80 -6.30 -3.57 -15.70
N ILE A 81 -5.44 -4.50 -15.28
CA ILE A 81 -5.61 -5.20 -14.00
C ILE A 81 -5.23 -4.29 -12.83
N GLY A 82 -4.39 -3.28 -13.07
CA GLY A 82 -3.93 -2.36 -12.03
C GLY A 82 -5.09 -1.69 -11.30
N GLY A 83 -6.17 -1.34 -12.00
CA GLY A 83 -7.37 -0.78 -11.39
C GLY A 83 -8.09 -1.76 -10.47
N VAL A 84 -8.21 -3.02 -10.88
CA VAL A 84 -8.82 -4.09 -10.07
C VAL A 84 -7.98 -4.38 -8.83
N LEU A 85 -6.66 -4.51 -8.97
CA LEU A 85 -5.74 -4.74 -7.86
C LEU A 85 -5.72 -3.56 -6.88
N GLY A 86 -5.77 -2.33 -7.39
CA GLY A 86 -5.88 -1.12 -6.58
C GLY A 86 -7.18 -1.10 -5.78
N ALA A 87 -8.32 -1.44 -6.41
CA ALA A 87 -9.59 -1.53 -5.72
C ALA A 87 -9.58 -2.58 -4.59
N LEU A 88 -8.99 -3.75 -4.84
CA LEU A 88 -8.81 -4.79 -3.82
C LEU A 88 -7.94 -4.29 -2.66
N TYR A 89 -6.85 -3.57 -2.93
CA TYR A 89 -6.00 -2.98 -1.91
C TYR A 89 -6.77 -1.97 -1.03
N VAL A 90 -7.46 -1.01 -1.65
CA VAL A 90 -8.22 0.04 -0.93
C VAL A 90 -9.36 -0.58 -0.11
N ALA A 91 -10.05 -1.59 -0.67
CA ALA A 91 -11.11 -2.30 0.05
C ALA A 91 -10.55 -3.15 1.20
N GLY A 92 -9.40 -3.79 1.00
CA GLY A 92 -8.63 -4.45 2.06
C GLY A 92 -8.25 -3.48 3.17
N ALA A 93 -7.79 -2.27 2.83
CA ALA A 93 -7.50 -1.23 3.82
C ALA A 93 -8.76 -0.87 4.63
N ALA A 94 -9.89 -0.62 3.97
CA ALA A 94 -11.15 -0.31 4.66
C ALA A 94 -11.61 -1.44 5.60
N ALA A 95 -11.48 -2.70 5.17
CA ALA A 95 -11.97 -3.88 5.90
C ALA A 95 -11.03 -4.37 7.02
N LEU A 96 -9.71 -4.28 6.80
CA LEU A 96 -8.70 -4.91 7.66
C LEU A 96 -8.03 -3.93 8.61
N THR A 97 -7.95 -2.64 8.30
CA THR A 97 -7.38 -1.64 9.21
C THR A 97 -8.08 -1.58 10.57
N PRO A 98 -9.42 -1.69 10.70
CA PRO A 98 -10.07 -1.78 12.01
C PRO A 98 -9.67 -3.00 12.84
N LYS A 99 -9.25 -4.09 12.17
CA LYS A 99 -8.92 -5.38 12.82
C LYS A 99 -7.44 -5.49 13.17
N LEU A 100 -6.57 -4.97 12.31
CA LEU A 100 -5.12 -5.12 12.41
C LEU A 100 -4.41 -3.84 12.92
N GLY A 101 -5.12 -2.72 12.98
CA GLY A 101 -4.50 -1.40 13.10
C GLY A 101 -3.80 -0.98 11.79
N ALA A 102 -3.45 0.30 11.69
CA ALA A 102 -2.80 0.84 10.49
C ALA A 102 -1.39 0.26 10.28
N ALA A 103 -0.58 0.22 11.34
CA ALA A 103 0.78 -0.34 11.28
C ALA A 103 0.78 -1.83 10.92
N GLY A 104 -0.11 -2.61 11.55
CA GLY A 104 -0.25 -4.04 11.29
C GLY A 104 -0.72 -4.36 9.88
N PHE A 105 -1.69 -3.60 9.37
CA PHE A 105 -2.11 -3.72 7.97
C PHE A 105 -0.95 -3.42 7.01
N LEU A 106 -0.24 -2.31 7.20
CA LEU A 106 0.81 -1.88 6.26
C LEU A 106 2.03 -2.79 6.27
N VAL A 107 2.47 -3.30 7.43
CA VAL A 107 3.62 -4.21 7.47
C VAL A 107 3.32 -5.52 6.71
N LEU A 108 2.10 -6.04 6.82
CA LEU A 108 1.64 -7.22 6.07
C LEU A 108 1.52 -6.93 4.57
N VAL A 109 0.99 -5.77 4.19
CA VAL A 109 0.93 -5.31 2.80
C VAL A 109 2.33 -5.24 2.20
N VAL A 110 3.28 -4.59 2.89
CA VAL A 110 4.67 -4.44 2.41
C VAL A 110 5.32 -5.81 2.24
N ALA A 111 5.11 -6.74 3.17
CA ALA A 111 5.62 -8.10 3.03
C ALA A 111 5.06 -8.79 1.78
N GLY A 112 3.75 -8.74 1.56
CA GLY A 112 3.11 -9.29 0.36
C GLY A 112 3.60 -8.64 -0.94
N GLN A 113 3.76 -7.31 -0.94
CA GLN A 113 4.28 -6.55 -2.07
C GLN A 113 5.71 -6.97 -2.43
N ILE A 114 6.59 -7.10 -1.44
CA ILE A 114 7.99 -7.45 -1.70
C ILE A 114 8.15 -8.90 -2.14
N ILE A 115 7.43 -9.85 -1.54
CA ILE A 115 7.41 -11.24 -2.00
C ILE A 115 6.95 -11.31 -3.45
N THR A 116 5.82 -10.67 -3.76
CA THR A 116 5.24 -10.66 -5.11
C THR A 116 6.17 -9.96 -6.11
N ALA A 117 6.80 -8.84 -5.73
CA ALA A 117 7.73 -8.13 -6.59
C ALA A 117 8.98 -8.95 -6.90
N VAL A 118 9.52 -9.68 -5.92
CA VAL A 118 10.67 -10.56 -6.13
C VAL A 118 10.32 -11.71 -7.08
N LEU A 119 9.14 -12.32 -6.94
CA LEU A 119 8.67 -13.36 -7.85
C LEU A 119 8.39 -12.82 -9.25
N ALA A 120 7.71 -11.68 -9.36
CA ALA A 120 7.41 -11.03 -10.63
C ALA A 120 8.68 -10.65 -11.39
N ASP A 121 9.67 -10.08 -10.70
CA ASP A 121 10.99 -9.79 -11.26
C ASP A 121 11.71 -11.08 -11.69
N HIS A 122 11.62 -12.16 -10.92
CA HIS A 122 12.30 -13.41 -11.24
C HIS A 122 11.74 -14.06 -12.52
N TYR A 123 10.42 -14.08 -12.66
CA TYR A 123 9.74 -14.66 -13.82
C TYR A 123 9.57 -13.69 -14.99
N GLY A 124 9.99 -12.42 -14.85
CA GLY A 124 9.81 -11.40 -15.88
C GLY A 124 8.34 -11.11 -16.20
N ALA A 125 7.47 -11.19 -15.18
CA ALA A 125 6.03 -11.02 -15.36
C ALA A 125 5.69 -9.61 -15.89
N MET A 126 4.62 -9.48 -16.69
CA MET A 126 4.10 -8.20 -17.21
C MET A 126 5.11 -7.40 -18.06
N GLY A 127 6.07 -8.07 -18.69
CA GLY A 127 7.10 -7.42 -19.51
C GLY A 127 8.26 -6.83 -18.71
N LEU A 128 8.35 -7.17 -17.41
CA LEU A 128 9.53 -6.83 -16.62
C LEU A 128 10.74 -7.62 -17.14
N GLY A 129 11.87 -6.93 -17.31
CA GLY A 129 13.14 -7.61 -17.60
C GLY A 129 13.49 -8.54 -16.45
N GLY A 130 13.50 -9.84 -16.70
CA GLY A 130 13.76 -10.86 -15.69
C GLY A 130 15.06 -10.58 -14.92
N LYS A 131 14.98 -10.57 -13.58
CA LYS A 131 16.15 -10.39 -12.71
C LYS A 131 16.44 -11.67 -11.95
N PRO A 132 17.71 -12.11 -11.87
CA PRO A 132 18.05 -13.30 -11.10
C PRO A 132 17.68 -13.14 -9.62
N LEU A 133 17.23 -14.23 -9.03
CA LEU A 133 16.96 -14.30 -7.60
C LEU A 133 18.29 -14.43 -6.85
N SER A 134 18.78 -13.34 -6.27
CA SER A 134 20.02 -13.34 -5.49
C SER A 134 19.77 -13.65 -4.00
N LEU A 135 20.78 -14.21 -3.33
CA LEU A 135 20.73 -14.47 -1.89
C LEU A 135 20.44 -13.20 -1.07
N ALA A 136 20.95 -12.05 -1.52
CA ALA A 136 20.68 -10.76 -0.87
C ALA A 136 19.19 -10.38 -0.92
N ARG A 137 18.50 -10.62 -2.04
CA ARG A 137 17.05 -10.37 -2.15
C ARG A 137 16.25 -11.31 -1.26
N LEU A 138 16.64 -12.58 -1.19
CA LEU A 138 16.00 -13.55 -0.32
C LEU A 138 16.20 -13.18 1.16
N ALA A 139 17.40 -12.78 1.55
CA ALA A 139 17.69 -12.28 2.90
C ALA A 139 16.84 -11.05 3.23
N GLY A 140 16.68 -10.11 2.29
CA GLY A 140 15.79 -8.95 2.46
C GLY A 140 14.33 -9.33 2.71
N VAL A 141 13.80 -10.31 1.97
CA VAL A 141 12.44 -10.85 2.19
C VAL A 141 12.33 -11.45 3.60
N VAL A 142 13.31 -12.25 4.03
CA VAL A 142 13.33 -12.84 5.37
C VAL A 142 13.34 -11.76 6.45
N LEU A 143 14.14 -10.71 6.31
CA LEU A 143 14.19 -9.60 7.26
C LEU A 143 12.84 -8.87 7.37
N ILE A 144 12.14 -8.67 6.25
CA ILE A 144 10.80 -8.07 6.26
C ILE A 144 9.81 -8.98 6.98
N LEU A 145 9.84 -10.29 6.74
CA LEU A 145 8.98 -11.25 7.44
C LEU A 145 9.26 -11.27 8.95
N CYS A 146 10.53 -11.22 9.35
CA CYS A 146 10.89 -11.03 10.76
C CYS A 146 10.32 -9.71 11.31
N GLY A 147 10.38 -8.63 10.53
CA GLY A 147 9.75 -7.35 10.87
C GLY A 147 8.23 -7.46 11.07
N VAL A 148 7.53 -8.19 10.20
CA VAL A 148 6.09 -8.47 10.37
C VAL A 148 5.85 -9.19 11.70
N LEU A 149 6.61 -10.26 11.98
CA LEU A 149 6.49 -11.01 13.23
C LEU A 149 6.71 -10.10 14.43
N LEU A 150 7.71 -9.21 14.39
CA LEU A 150 8.04 -8.24 15.45
C LEU A 150 6.95 -7.17 15.67
N VAL A 151 6.23 -6.76 14.63
CA VAL A 151 5.14 -5.78 14.74
C VAL A 151 3.83 -6.44 15.17
N GLN A 152 3.54 -7.64 14.65
CA GLN A 152 2.24 -8.32 14.80
C GLN A 152 2.22 -9.48 15.80
N GLY A 153 3.32 -9.72 16.52
CA GLY A 153 3.43 -10.88 17.40
C GLY A 153 2.47 -10.85 18.60
N PRO A 154 2.41 -11.94 19.37
CA PRO A 154 1.46 -12.11 20.49
C PRO A 154 1.52 -11.00 21.54
N TRP A 155 2.68 -10.36 21.69
CA TRP A 155 2.86 -9.21 22.58
C TRP A 155 2.03 -7.99 22.16
N ALA A 156 1.74 -7.80 20.88
CA ALA A 156 0.91 -6.71 20.39
C ALA A 156 -0.52 -6.81 20.96
N THR A 157 -1.05 -8.03 21.06
CA THR A 157 -2.35 -8.29 21.70
C THR A 157 -2.31 -8.21 23.22
N ALA A 158 -1.19 -8.66 23.84
CA ALA A 158 -1.03 -8.63 25.28
C ALA A 158 -0.93 -7.20 25.84
N SER A 159 -0.22 -6.29 25.15
CA SER A 159 -0.15 -4.87 25.52
C SER A 159 -1.51 -4.17 25.47
N ALA A 160 -2.36 -4.48 24.49
CA ALA A 160 -3.70 -3.91 24.40
C ALA A 160 -4.61 -4.33 25.58
N ALA A 161 -4.49 -5.59 26.02
CA ALA A 161 -5.24 -6.09 27.18
C ALA A 161 -4.80 -5.43 28.50
N HIS A 162 -3.50 -5.20 28.68
CA HIS A 162 -2.96 -4.55 29.90
C HIS A 162 -3.37 -3.08 30.02
N SER A 163 -3.35 -2.31 28.93
CA SER A 163 -3.81 -0.90 28.96
C SER A 163 -5.30 -0.76 29.26
N THR A 164 -6.14 -1.67 28.77
CA THR A 164 -7.59 -1.63 29.01
C THR A 164 -7.95 -1.98 30.46
N ALA A 165 -7.19 -2.90 31.07
CA ALA A 165 -7.36 -3.27 32.48
C ALA A 165 -6.87 -2.17 33.43
N ALA A 166 -5.76 -1.49 33.11
CA ALA A 166 -5.24 -0.39 33.92
C ALA A 166 -6.18 0.82 33.99
N VAL A 167 -6.87 1.15 32.88
CA VAL A 167 -7.85 2.25 32.86
C VAL A 167 -9.08 1.94 33.72
N LYS A 168 -9.64 0.72 33.61
CA LYS A 168 -10.78 0.30 34.44
C LYS A 168 -10.45 0.19 35.94
N GLY A 169 -9.18 -0.08 36.28
CA GLY A 169 -8.73 -0.14 37.68
C GLY A 169 -8.54 1.23 38.35
N GLN A 170 -8.57 2.33 37.60
CA GLN A 170 -8.52 3.69 38.14
C GLN A 170 -9.91 4.37 38.23
N GLU A 171 -10.94 3.75 37.67
CA GLU A 171 -12.33 4.23 37.75
C GLU A 171 -13.13 3.61 38.92
N ASN A 172 -12.50 2.73 39.72
CA ASN A 172 -13.03 2.12 40.95
C ASN A 172 -12.22 2.59 42.17
#